data_AF-A0A7W8LMD3-F1
#
_entry.id   AF-A0A7W8LMD3-F1
#
_cell.length_a   1.000
_cell.length_b   1.000
_cell.length_c   1.000
_cell.angle_alpha   90.00
_cell.angle_beta   90.00
_cell.angle_gamma   90.00
#
_symmetry.space_group_name_H-M   'P 1'
#
loop_
_entity.id
_entity.type
_entity.pdbx_description
1 polymer ?
#
loop_
_entity_poly.entity_id
_entity_poly.type
_entity_poly.pdbx_seq_one_letter_code
_entity_poly.pdbx_strand_id
1 'polypeptide(L)'
;MTFDSTVNEAVDFAIKSDFLEGFFREKRMKILDDIYTEFDQESYDETLRNDGRIENAIANAKNFLKEGDSPEKIARCCNLPLEQVIALKEELASEQIGVSR
;
A
#
# COMPACT_ATOMS: atom_id res chain seq x y z
N MET A 1 -44.80 -4.62 -28.23
CA MET A 1 -43.43 -4.95 -27.81
C MET A 1 -42.50 -4.08 -28.63
N THR A 2 -41.69 -3.24 -27.98
CA THR A 2 -40.70 -2.38 -28.66
C THR A 2 -39.35 -3.09 -28.67
N PHE A 3 -38.47 -2.74 -29.61
CA PHE A 3 -37.11 -3.30 -29.68
C PHE A 3 -36.38 -3.20 -28.34
N ASP A 4 -36.44 -2.04 -27.68
CA ASP A 4 -35.83 -1.81 -26.37
C ASP A 4 -36.39 -2.74 -25.29
N SER A 5 -37.71 -3.01 -25.29
CA SER A 5 -38.30 -3.95 -24.33
C SER A 5 -37.77 -5.38 -24.53
N THR A 6 -37.57 -5.80 -25.78
CA THR A 6 -37.02 -7.13 -26.10
C THR A 6 -35.54 -7.25 -25.72
N VAL A 7 -34.75 -6.19 -25.94
CA VAL A 7 -33.34 -6.16 -25.53
C VAL A 7 -33.21 -6.24 -24.01
N ASN A 8 -34.03 -5.48 -23.28
CA ASN A 8 -34.02 -5.49 -21.82
C ASN A 8 -34.40 -6.86 -21.24
N GLU A 9 -35.41 -7.53 -21.81
CA GLU A 9 -35.79 -8.89 -21.40
C GLU A 9 -34.67 -9.91 -21.66
N ALA A 10 -33.96 -9.79 -22.79
CA ALA A 10 -32.84 -10.67 -23.11
C ALA A 10 -31.64 -10.47 -22.15
N VAL A 11 -31.34 -9.22 -21.80
CA VAL A 11 -30.29 -8.87 -20.82
C VAL A 11 -30.67 -9.40 -19.43
N ASP A 12 -31.91 -9.18 -19.00
CA ASP A 12 -32.42 -9.68 -17.72
C ASP A 12 -32.34 -11.20 -17.62
N PHE A 13 -32.69 -11.90 -18.70
CA PHE A 13 -32.57 -13.35 -18.77
C PHE A 13 -31.11 -13.80 -18.67
N ALA A 14 -30.20 -13.17 -19.41
CA ALA A 14 -28.78 -13.51 -19.39
C ALA A 14 -28.16 -13.32 -17.99
N ILE A 15 -28.56 -12.29 -17.26
CA ILE A 15 -28.14 -12.06 -15.88
C ILE A 15 -28.74 -13.12 -14.95
N LYS A 16 -30.07 -13.36 -15.02
CA LYS A 16 -30.77 -14.31 -14.13
C LYS A 16 -30.39 -15.77 -14.35
N SER A 17 -29.92 -16.11 -15.54
CA SER A 17 -29.49 -17.47 -15.90
C SER A 17 -28.00 -17.68 -15.73
N ASP A 18 -27.26 -16.69 -15.19
CA ASP A 18 -25.82 -16.75 -15.03
C ASP A 18 -25.10 -17.12 -16.35
N PHE A 19 -25.65 -16.66 -17.48
CA PHE A 19 -25.27 -17.11 -18.82
C PHE A 19 -23.76 -16.90 -19.11
N LEU A 20 -23.16 -15.88 -18.50
CA LEU A 20 -21.74 -15.54 -18.64
C LEU A 20 -20.87 -16.06 -17.49
N GLU A 21 -21.40 -16.77 -16.50
CA GLU A 21 -20.64 -17.21 -15.34
C GLU A 21 -19.44 -18.07 -15.72
N GLY A 22 -19.63 -19.03 -16.64
CA GLY A 22 -18.54 -19.86 -17.15
C GLY A 22 -17.41 -19.04 -17.78
N PHE A 23 -17.78 -18.04 -18.60
CA PHE A 23 -16.82 -17.12 -19.22
C PHE A 23 -16.06 -16.30 -18.17
N PHE A 24 -16.77 -15.72 -17.19
CA PHE A 24 -16.11 -14.97 -16.11
C PHE A 24 -15.25 -15.84 -15.21
N ARG A 25 -15.62 -17.10 -14.98
CA ARG A 25 -14.82 -18.06 -14.21
C ARG A 25 -13.50 -18.35 -14.93
N GLU A 26 -13.54 -18.63 -16.22
CA GLU A 26 -12.33 -18.89 -17.02
C GLU A 26 -11.41 -17.67 -17.08
N LYS A 27 -11.98 -16.48 -17.33
CA LYS A 27 -11.19 -15.23 -17.34
C LYS A 27 -10.56 -14.93 -15.98
N ARG A 28 -11.29 -15.15 -14.88
CA ARG A 28 -10.75 -14.98 -13.52
C ARG A 28 -9.58 -15.92 -13.25
N MET A 29 -9.71 -17.20 -13.62
CA MET A 29 -8.61 -18.16 -13.45
C MET A 29 -7.38 -17.75 -14.25
N LYS A 30 -7.55 -17.29 -15.49
CA LYS A 30 -6.44 -16.83 -16.31
C LYS A 30 -5.72 -15.62 -15.70
N ILE A 31 -6.47 -14.62 -15.24
CA ILE A 31 -5.87 -13.44 -14.60
C ILE A 31 -5.08 -13.84 -13.35
N LEU A 32 -5.62 -14.77 -12.55
CA LEU A 32 -4.91 -15.29 -11.38
C LEU A 32 -3.62 -16.03 -11.79
N ASP A 33 -3.69 -16.87 -12.81
CA ASP A 33 -2.53 -17.59 -13.35
C ASP A 33 -1.45 -16.65 -13.87
N ASP A 34 -1.84 -15.60 -14.59
CA ASP A 34 -0.94 -14.54 -15.06
C ASP A 34 -0.26 -13.84 -13.86
N ILE A 35 -1.02 -13.47 -12.82
CA ILE A 35 -0.48 -12.86 -11.58
C ILE A 35 0.52 -13.79 -10.89
N TYR A 36 0.20 -15.08 -10.76
CA TYR A 36 1.09 -16.05 -10.10
C TYR A 36 2.34 -16.33 -10.93
N THR A 37 2.23 -16.36 -12.26
CA THR A 37 3.37 -16.59 -13.16
C THR A 37 4.32 -15.40 -13.17
N GLU A 38 3.79 -14.19 -13.08
CA GLU A 38 4.57 -12.95 -13.04
C GLU A 38 5.07 -12.60 -11.63
N PHE A 39 4.66 -13.33 -10.59
CA PHE A 39 5.06 -13.04 -9.22
C PHE A 39 6.53 -13.41 -8.96
N ASP A 40 7.35 -12.38 -8.83
CA ASP A 40 8.75 -12.50 -8.41
C ASP A 40 8.87 -12.47 -6.88
N GLN A 41 8.96 -13.65 -6.27
CA GLN A 41 9.13 -13.83 -4.83
C GLN A 41 10.40 -13.14 -4.32
N GLU A 42 11.49 -13.13 -5.10
CA GLU A 42 12.76 -12.54 -4.65
C GLU A 42 12.64 -11.03 -4.54
N SER A 43 12.05 -10.38 -5.54
CA SER A 43 11.77 -8.94 -5.51
C SER A 43 10.80 -8.56 -4.38
N TYR A 44 9.78 -9.39 -4.14
CA TYR A 44 8.85 -9.18 -3.02
C TYR A 44 9.55 -9.28 -1.66
N ASP A 45 10.37 -10.31 -1.44
CA ASP A 45 11.12 -10.47 -0.19
C ASP A 45 12.14 -9.35 0.02
N GLU A 46 12.77 -8.86 -1.05
CA GLU A 46 13.71 -7.75 -0.99
C GLU A 46 13.02 -6.43 -0.60
N THR A 47 11.87 -6.12 -1.21
CA THR A 47 11.07 -4.93 -0.86
C THR A 47 10.64 -4.98 0.60
N LEU A 48 10.12 -6.12 1.06
CA LEU A 48 9.73 -6.31 2.47
C LEU A 48 10.89 -6.11 3.45
N ARG A 49 12.08 -6.63 3.13
CA ARG A 49 13.28 -6.41 3.96
C ARG A 49 13.73 -4.96 3.97
N ASN A 50 13.64 -4.26 2.83
CA ASN A 50 14.03 -2.86 2.73
C ASN A 50 13.05 -1.96 3.48
N ASP A 51 11.75 -2.21 3.37
CA ASP A 51 10.73 -1.49 4.14
C ASP A 51 10.96 -1.67 5.65
N GLY A 52 11.22 -2.90 6.10
CA GLY A 52 11.56 -3.15 7.50
C GLY A 52 12.84 -2.44 7.96
N ARG A 53 13.84 -2.27 7.09
CA ARG A 53 15.05 -1.48 7.41
C ARG A 53 14.73 0.01 7.54
N ILE A 54 13.90 0.55 6.65
CA ILE A 54 13.49 1.95 6.66
C ILE A 54 12.65 2.25 7.92
N GLU A 55 11.69 1.39 8.25
CA GLU A 55 10.88 1.52 9.47
C GLU A 55 11.76 1.54 10.73
N ASN A 56 12.73 0.63 10.81
CA ASN A 56 13.68 0.60 11.93
C ASN A 56 14.56 1.85 11.99
N ALA A 57 15.01 2.38 10.85
CA ALA A 57 15.78 3.61 10.78
C ALA A 57 14.96 4.82 11.27
N ILE A 58 13.68 4.92 10.88
CA ILE A 58 12.76 5.97 11.32
C ILE A 58 12.48 5.85 12.83
N ALA A 59 12.21 4.64 13.33
CA ALA A 59 11.98 4.41 14.75
C ALA A 59 13.19 4.83 15.60
N ASN A 60 14.40 4.45 15.18
CA ASN A 60 15.63 4.86 15.83
C ASN A 60 15.84 6.38 15.78
N ALA A 61 15.58 7.02 14.63
CA ALA A 61 15.67 8.47 14.50
C ALA A 61 14.71 9.19 15.45
N LYS A 62 13.46 8.71 15.61
CA LYS A 62 12.50 9.25 16.58
C LYS A 62 13.00 9.11 18.02
N ASN A 63 13.63 7.98 18.37
CA ASN A 63 14.20 7.79 19.71
C ASN A 63 15.35 8.75 19.99
N PHE A 64 16.30 8.90 19.06
CA PHE A 64 17.41 9.84 19.22
C PHE A 64 16.95 11.31 19.27
N LEU A 65 15.92 11.68 18.50
CA LEU A 65 15.32 13.02 18.58
C LEU A 65 14.70 13.29 19.96
N LYS A 66 14.07 12.28 20.58
CA LYS A 66 13.53 12.39 21.95
C LYS A 66 14.63 12.48 23.02
N GLU A 67 15.79 11.87 22.77
CA GLU A 67 16.99 11.97 23.63
C GLU A 67 17.73 13.31 23.48
N GLY A 68 17.37 14.12 22.48
CA GLY A 68 17.92 15.46 22.26
C GLY A 68 19.14 15.51 21.34
N ASP A 69 19.41 14.45 20.58
CA ASP A 69 20.49 14.43 19.58
C ASP A 69 20.20 15.36 18.39
N SER A 70 21.27 15.84 17.74
CA SER A 70 21.13 16.77 16.60
C SER A 70 20.64 16.06 15.33
N PRO A 71 19.79 16.70 14.51
CA PRO A 71 19.30 16.12 13.25
C PRO A 71 20.41 15.64 12.31
N GLU A 72 21.55 16.34 12.25
CA GLU A 72 22.69 16.03 11.40
C GLU A 72 23.42 14.76 11.86
N LYS A 73 23.52 14.56 13.18
CA LYS A 73 24.08 13.33 13.76
C LYS A 73 23.15 12.15 13.47
N ILE A 74 21.85 12.34 13.67
CA ILE A 74 20.84 11.29 13.47
C ILE A 74 20.76 10.88 11.99
N ALA A 75 20.75 11.83 11.06
CA ALA A 75 20.77 11.58 9.62
C ALA A 75 21.93 10.64 9.23
N ARG A 76 23.12 10.90 9.79
CA ARG A 76 24.32 10.08 9.57
C ARG A 76 24.20 8.69 10.21
N CYS A 77 23.73 8.61 11.46
CA CYS A 77 23.69 7.35 12.21
C CYS A 77 22.56 6.41 11.73
N CYS A 78 21.42 6.96 11.33
CA CYS A 78 20.27 6.21 10.85
C CYS A 78 20.25 6.06 9.32
N ASN A 79 21.23 6.64 8.62
CA ASN A 79 21.33 6.66 7.16
C ASN A 79 20.04 7.19 6.48
N LEU A 80 19.51 8.28 7.03
CA LEU A 80 18.32 8.97 6.54
C LEU A 80 18.71 10.34 5.95
N PRO A 81 17.99 10.85 4.94
CA PRO A 81 18.10 12.23 4.50
C PRO A 81 17.87 13.22 5.64
N LEU A 82 18.66 14.30 5.68
CA LEU A 82 18.55 15.31 6.74
C LEU A 82 17.17 15.95 6.78
N GLU A 83 16.59 16.23 5.60
CA GLU A 83 15.25 16.80 5.45
C GLU A 83 14.20 15.91 6.10
N GLN A 84 14.34 14.58 5.96
CA GLN A 84 13.43 13.62 6.58
C GLN A 84 13.53 13.64 8.11
N VAL A 85 14.74 13.76 8.65
CA VAL A 85 14.95 13.86 10.12
C VAL A 85 14.39 15.18 10.67
N ILE A 86 14.51 16.28 9.92
CA ILE A 86 13.92 17.57 10.31
C ILE A 86 12.39 17.47 10.34
N ALA A 87 11.78 16.89 9.30
CA ALA A 87 10.32 16.67 9.27
C ALA A 87 9.85 15.81 10.45
N LEU A 88 10.56 14.71 10.77
CA LEU A 88 10.26 13.86 11.93
C LEU A 88 10.33 14.64 13.26
N LYS A 89 11.27 15.59 13.38
CA LYS A 89 11.39 16.45 14.56
C LYS A 89 10.18 17.40 14.70
N GLU A 90 9.73 17.97 13.60
CA GLU A 90 8.54 18.84 13.56
C GLU A 90 7.26 18.07 13.89
N GLU A 91 7.10 16.86 13.35
CA GLU A 91 6.00 15.96 13.68
C GLU A 91 5.95 15.67 15.19
N LEU A 92 7.08 15.26 15.79
CA LEU A 92 7.17 14.98 17.22
C LEU A 92 6.88 16.21 18.09
N ALA A 93 7.28 17.41 17.64
CA ALA A 93 6.94 18.65 18.34
C ALA A 93 5.43 18.94 18.27
N SER A 94 4.78 18.66 17.14
CA SER A 94 3.33 18.82 16.99
C SER A 94 2.52 17.82 17.85
N GLU A 95 3.00 16.58 17.97
CA GLU A 95 2.40 15.55 18.81
C GLU A 95 2.44 15.92 20.31
N GLN A 96 3.54 16.53 20.78
CA GLN A 96 3.67 16.98 22.17
C GLN A 96 2.72 18.13 22.53
N ILE A 97 2.38 18.99 21.56
CA ILE A 97 1.46 20.12 21.76
C ILE A 97 0.00 19.65 21.77
N GLY A 98 -0.33 18.57 21.06
CA GLY A 98 -1.69 18.01 20.98
C GLY A 98 -2.17 17.23 22.21
N VAL A 99 -1.28 16.83 23.12
CA VAL A 99 -1.62 16.04 24.33
C VAL A 99 -1.94 16.92 25.55
N SER A 100 -1.77 18.25 25.44
CA SER A 100 -2.23 19.21 26.47
C SER A 100 -3.60 19.80 26.14
N ARG A 101 -4.67 18.99 26.19
CA ARG A 101 -6.05 19.46 26.35
C ARG A 101 -6.87 18.50 27.19
#